data_AF-A0A969LPR6-F1
#
_entry.id   AF-A0A969LPR6-F1
#
_cell.length_a   1.000
_cell.length_b   1.000
_cell.length_c   1.000
_cell.angle_alpha   90.00
_cell.angle_beta   90.00
_cell.angle_gamma   90.00
#
_symmetry.space_group_name_H-M   'P 1'
#
loop_
_entity.id
_entity.type
_entity.pdbx_description
1 polymer ?
#
loop_
_entity_poly.entity_id
_entity_poly.type
_entity_poly.pdbx_seq_one_letter_code
_entity_poly.pdbx_strand_id
1 'polypeptide(L)'
;MRDALKNVFGSELILDNGTCYLYTIQPYEMKNVLGAVVALLDEYSFTQKGTSETFKLYRTKEGNWYNLDENKDAVQSKLFLDIKTFISVYDEQS
;
A
#
# COMPACT_ATOMS: atom_id res chain seq x y z
N MET A 1 4.66 23.15 -7.23
CA MET A 1 4.60 22.73 -5.81
C MET A 1 5.70 21.71 -5.65
N ARG A 2 6.83 22.08 -5.03
CA ARG A 2 8.14 21.39 -5.18
C ARG A 2 8.73 20.88 -3.86
N ASP A 3 7.99 20.93 -2.75
CA ASP A 3 8.58 20.82 -1.40
C ASP A 3 7.93 19.83 -0.43
N ALA A 4 7.10 18.90 -0.91
CA ALA A 4 6.50 17.87 -0.06
C ALA A 4 6.75 16.50 -0.75
N LEU A 5 7.38 15.47 -0.19
CA LEU A 5 7.78 15.15 1.17
C LEU A 5 9.01 14.22 1.12
N LYS A 6 10.08 14.63 1.80
CA LYS A 6 11.36 13.93 1.88
C LYS A 6 11.28 12.78 2.88
N ASN A 7 11.52 11.55 2.43
CA ASN A 7 12.06 10.38 3.16
C ASN A 7 11.18 9.13 3.08
N VAL A 8 11.53 8.25 2.14
CA VAL A 8 11.36 6.80 2.28
C VAL A 8 12.62 6.29 2.98
N PHE A 9 12.73 6.51 4.29
CA PHE A 9 13.63 5.67 5.09
C PHE A 9 12.87 4.37 5.35
N GLY A 10 13.52 3.23 5.13
CA GLY A 10 12.91 1.90 5.10
C GLY A 10 11.67 1.75 5.99
N SER A 11 10.60 1.24 5.39
CA SER A 11 9.33 0.93 6.05
C SER A 11 8.49 2.11 6.58
N GLU A 12 8.72 3.38 6.21
CA GLU A 12 7.86 4.52 6.62
C GLU A 12 7.25 5.30 5.44
N LEU A 13 5.97 5.71 5.60
CA LEU A 13 5.17 6.51 4.68
C LEU A 13 4.50 7.66 5.44
N ILE A 14 4.65 8.90 4.98
CA ILE A 14 4.03 10.08 5.60
C ILE A 14 3.14 10.76 4.56
N LEU A 15 1.84 10.88 4.86
CA LEU A 15 0.86 11.53 4.00
C LEU A 15 0.83 13.06 4.22
N ASP A 16 0.25 13.80 3.28
CA ASP A 16 0.13 15.27 3.32
C ASP A 16 -0.59 15.81 4.56
N ASN A 17 -1.51 15.01 5.13
CA ASN A 17 -2.23 15.36 6.35
C ASN A 17 -1.40 15.14 7.64
N GLY A 18 -0.12 14.77 7.52
CA GLY A 18 0.78 14.48 8.62
C GLY A 18 0.63 13.07 9.22
N THR A 19 -0.24 12.23 8.65
CA THR A 19 -0.41 10.86 9.11
C THR A 19 0.76 10.01 8.67
N CYS A 20 1.36 9.28 9.60
CA CYS A 20 2.49 8.41 9.34
C CYS A 20 2.09 6.93 9.45
N TYR A 21 2.49 6.15 8.46
CA TYR A 21 2.33 4.70 8.40
C TYR A 21 3.69 4.04 8.38
N LEU A 22 3.82 2.96 9.15
CA LEU A 22 4.87 1.97 8.95
C LEU A 22 4.36 0.95 7.94
N TYR A 23 5.18 0.50 7.00
CA TYR A 23 4.80 -0.52 6.04
C TYR A 23 5.86 -1.58 5.80
N THR A 24 5.42 -2.79 5.51
CA THR A 24 6.28 -3.91 5.12
C THR A 24 5.79 -4.50 3.81
N ILE A 25 6.72 -5.04 3.02
CA ILE A 25 6.42 -5.68 1.75
C ILE A 25 6.81 -7.16 1.86
N GLN A 26 5.91 -8.05 1.48
CA GLN A 26 6.20 -9.48 1.38
C GLN A 26 5.56 -10.11 0.14
N PRO A 27 6.15 -11.17 -0.43
CA PRO A 27 5.53 -11.91 -1.53
C PRO A 27 4.19 -12.53 -1.09
N TYR A 28 3.19 -12.45 -1.95
CA TYR A 28 1.85 -13.03 -1.74
C TYR A 28 1.42 -13.90 -2.92
N GLU A 29 1.05 -15.14 -2.62
CA GLU A 29 0.49 -16.07 -3.60
C GLU A 29 -1.03 -16.02 -3.54
N MET A 30 -1.66 -15.45 -4.56
CA MET A 30 -3.11 -15.53 -4.70
C MET A 30 -3.48 -16.95 -5.14
N LYS A 31 -4.31 -17.64 -4.35
CA LYS A 31 -4.74 -19.01 -4.60
C LYS A 31 -6.23 -19.06 -4.90
N ASN A 32 -6.63 -19.92 -5.83
CA ASN A 32 -8.04 -20.20 -6.07
C ASN A 32 -8.62 -21.12 -4.98
N VAL A 33 -9.92 -21.38 -5.04
CA VAL A 33 -10.63 -22.27 -4.09
C VAL A 33 -10.11 -23.71 -4.07
N LEU A 34 -9.36 -24.12 -5.10
CA LEU A 34 -8.72 -25.44 -5.21
C LEU A 34 -7.28 -25.43 -4.68
N GLY A 35 -6.79 -24.30 -4.16
CA GLY A 35 -5.44 -24.13 -3.62
C GLY A 35 -4.33 -23.91 -4.65
N ALA A 36 -4.67 -23.83 -5.95
CA ALA A 36 -3.70 -23.55 -7.00
C ALA A 36 -3.35 -22.06 -7.03
N VAL A 37 -2.06 -21.74 -7.15
CA VAL A 37 -1.59 -20.36 -7.32
C VAL A 37 -2.04 -19.83 -8.68
N VAL A 38 -2.78 -18.72 -8.66
CA VAL A 38 -3.29 -18.05 -9.86
C VAL A 38 -2.61 -16.71 -10.14
N ALA A 39 -1.99 -16.10 -9.13
CA ALA A 39 -1.18 -14.89 -9.29
C ALA A 39 -0.12 -14.76 -8.19
N LEU A 40 0.96 -14.04 -8.50
CA LEU A 40 1.98 -13.61 -7.55
C LEU A 40 1.91 -12.09 -7.43
N LEU A 41 1.71 -11.61 -6.20
CA LEU A 41 1.58 -10.20 -5.85
C LEU A 41 2.61 -9.84 -4.79
N ASP A 42 2.86 -8.56 -4.62
CA ASP A 42 3.52 -8.02 -3.44
C ASP A 42 2.43 -7.51 -2.48
N GLU A 43 2.38 -8.05 -1.26
CA GLU A 43 1.52 -7.56 -0.18
C GLU A 43 2.24 -6.45 0.57
N TYR A 44 1.62 -5.27 0.58
CA TYR A 44 2.00 -4.12 1.38
C TYR A 44 1.10 -4.08 2.61
N SER A 45 1.67 -4.36 3.79
CA SER A 45 0.99 -4.25 5.07
C SER A 45 1.33 -2.91 5.71
N PHE A 46 0.32 -2.05 5.94
CA PHE A 46 0.48 -0.73 6.54
C PHE A 46 -0.08 -0.72 7.96
N THR A 47 0.64 -0.08 8.88
CA THR A 47 0.25 0.15 10.27
C THR A 47 0.37 1.63 10.57
N GLN A 48 -0.72 2.28 10.96
CA GLN A 48 -0.65 3.69 11.32
C GLN A 48 0.11 3.88 12.63
N LYS A 49 1.10 4.78 12.65
CA LYS A 49 1.83 5.10 13.88
C LYS A 49 0.88 5.72 14.90
N GLY A 50 0.93 5.19 16.12
CA GLY A 50 0.11 5.67 17.24
C GLY A 50 -1.30 5.07 17.29
N THR A 51 -1.66 4.18 16.36
CA THR A 51 -2.91 3.40 16.44
C THR A 51 -2.61 1.92 16.21
N SER A 52 -3.62 1.07 16.40
CA SER A 52 -3.56 -0.36 16.04
C SER A 52 -4.22 -0.64 14.69
N GLU A 53 -4.52 0.41 13.92
CA GLU A 53 -5.18 0.28 12.63
C GLU A 53 -4.18 -0.21 11.59
N THR A 54 -4.55 -1.31 10.94
CA THR A 54 -3.75 -1.92 9.89
C THR A 54 -4.63 -2.17 8.67
N PHE A 55 -4.04 -2.07 7.48
CA PHE A 55 -4.70 -2.45 6.24
C PHE A 55 -3.66 -2.96 5.24
N LYS A 56 -4.14 -3.71 4.25
CA LYS A 56 -3.29 -4.37 3.26
C LYS A 56 -3.64 -3.94 1.85
N LEU A 57 -2.62 -3.70 1.05
CA LEU A 57 -2.74 -3.48 -0.39
C LEU A 57 -1.87 -4.48 -1.13
N TYR A 58 -2.28 -4.82 -2.34
CA TYR A 58 -1.60 -5.83 -3.14
C TYR A 58 -1.23 -5.22 -4.48
N ARG A 59 0.00 -5.44 -4.93
CA ARG A 59 0.50 -4.92 -6.20
C ARG A 59 0.94 -6.06 -7.11
N THR A 60 0.55 -6.03 -8.38
CA THR A 60 1.10 -6.94 -9.38
C THR A 60 2.46 -6.46 -9.87
N LYS A 61 3.21 -7.35 -10.53
CA LYS A 61 4.47 -6.99 -11.20
C LYS A 61 4.30 -5.96 -12.31
N GLU A 62 3.13 -5.90 -12.95
CA GLU A 62 2.81 -4.84 -13.93
C GLU A 62 2.42 -3.50 -13.28
N GLY A 63 2.39 -3.43 -11.94
CA GLY A 63 2.10 -2.21 -11.20
C GLY A 63 0.63 -1.97 -10.89
N ASN A 64 -0.25 -2.94 -11.13
CA ASN A 64 -1.68 -2.83 -10.81
C ASN A 64 -1.91 -3.01 -9.30
N TRP A 65 -2.73 -2.14 -8.71
CA TRP A 65 -3.02 -2.14 -7.27
C TRP A 65 -4.42 -2.69 -6.97
N TYR A 66 -4.51 -3.51 -5.93
CA TYR A 66 -5.75 -4.14 -5.47
C TYR A 66 -5.89 -3.98 -3.95
N ASN A 67 -7.12 -3.70 -3.53
CA ASN A 67 -7.54 -3.88 -2.15
C ASN A 67 -8.40 -5.15 -2.10
N LEU A 68 -7.88 -6.21 -1.47
CA LEU A 68 -8.58 -7.49 -1.36
C LEU A 68 -9.45 -7.57 -0.09
N ASP A 69 -9.34 -6.61 0.82
CA ASP A 69 -10.20 -6.57 2.00
C ASP A 69 -11.62 -6.10 1.62
N GLU A 70 -12.63 -6.74 2.22
CA GLU A 70 -14.04 -6.40 1.98
C GLU A 70 -14.48 -5.07 2.62
N ASN A 71 -13.59 -4.42 3.40
CA ASN A 71 -13.88 -3.17 4.10
C ASN A 71 -13.87 -1.98 3.13
N LYS A 72 -14.99 -1.84 2.40
CA LYS A 72 -15.30 -0.75 1.46
C LYS A 72 -15.76 0.53 2.16
N ASP A 73 -15.12 0.91 3.27
CA ASP A 73 -15.44 2.18 3.89
C ASP A 73 -14.88 3.33 3.03
N ALA A 74 -15.61 4.44 2.94
CA ALA A 74 -15.25 5.58 2.08
C ALA A 74 -13.89 6.19 2.49
N VAL A 75 -13.56 6.10 3.78
CA VAL A 75 -12.29 6.55 4.36
C VAL A 75 -11.11 5.70 3.85
N GLN A 76 -11.27 4.37 3.75
CA GLN A 76 -10.23 3.49 3.22
C GLN A 76 -10.03 3.68 1.70
N SER A 77 -11.10 4.02 0.99
CA SER A 77 -11.01 4.30 -0.47
C SER A 77 -10.17 5.53 -0.78
N LYS A 78 -10.27 6.59 0.04
CA LYS A 78 -9.42 7.78 -0.08
C LYS A 78 -7.97 7.46 0.28
N LEU A 79 -7.75 6.77 1.40
CA LEU A 79 -6.42 6.37 1.85
C LEU A 79 -5.70 5.51 0.79
N PHE A 80 -6.41 4.58 0.16
CA PHE A 80 -5.89 3.77 -0.95
C PHE A 80 -5.39 4.65 -2.12
N LEU A 81 -6.17 5.66 -2.51
CA LEU A 81 -5.80 6.56 -3.60
C LEU A 81 -4.56 7.38 -3.27
N ASP A 82 -4.47 7.90 -2.04
CA ASP A 82 -3.34 8.70 -1.57
C ASP A 82 -2.03 7.85 -1.59
N ILE A 83 -2.09 6.61 -1.09
CA ILE A 83 -0.94 5.69 -1.03
C ILE A 83 -0.52 5.24 -2.44
N LYS A 84 -1.48 4.86 -3.28
CA LYS A 84 -1.21 4.46 -4.66
C LYS A 84 -0.50 5.59 -5.42
N THR A 85 -0.99 6.82 -5.27
CA THR A 85 -0.41 7.99 -5.93
C THR A 85 1.02 8.21 -5.44
N PHE A 86 1.27 8.13 -4.14
CA PHE A 86 2.61 8.28 -3.56
C PHE A 86 3.60 7.24 -4.12
N ILE A 87 3.26 5.96 -4.08
CA ILE A 87 4.19 4.89 -4.50
C ILE A 87 4.45 4.95 -6.01
N SER A 88 3.43 5.27 -6.81
CA SER A 88 3.60 5.42 -8.26
C SER A 88 4.55 6.58 -8.62
N VAL A 89 4.44 7.70 -7.91
CA VAL A 89 5.34 8.86 -8.08
C VAL A 89 6.78 8.56 -7.64
N TYR A 90 6.96 7.71 -6.63
CA TYR A 90 8.29 7.28 -6.18
C TYR A 90 8.99 6.41 -7.22
N ASP A 91 8.29 5.44 -7.81
CA ASP A 91 8.85 4.54 -8.83
C ASP A 91 9.22 5.26 -10.12
N GLU A 92 8.53 6.34 -10.49
CA GLU A 92 8.87 7.15 -11.67
C GLU A 92 10.15 7.99 -11.48
N GLN A 93 10.61 8.17 -10.24
CA GLN A 93 11.79 8.96 -9.91
C GLN A 93 13.03 8.12 -9.57
N SER A 94 12.89 6.79 -9.49
CA SER A 94 13.98 5.85 -9.25
C SER A 94 14.49 5.17 -10.52
#